data_AF-A0A954UXV9-F1
#
_entry.id   AF-A0A954UXV9-F1
#
_cell.length_a   1.000
_cell.length_b   1.000
_cell.length_c   1.000
_cell.angle_alpha   90.00
_cell.angle_beta   90.00
_cell.angle_gamma   90.00
#
_symmetry.space_group_name_H-M   'P 1'
#
loop_
_entity.id
_entity.type
_entity.pdbx_description
1 polymer ?
#
loop_
_entity_poly.entity_id
_entity_poly.type
_entity_poly.pdbx_seq_one_letter_code
_entity_poly.pdbx_strand_id
1 'polypeptide(L)'
;QWHLLDLSMGYHGAPQVFYFTPHRKWYLIYQLEDSSRGISFGPCYSTTEDINDPASWSLPTPLYAKKPDNLKGWLDFWVICDEEIAHLFFTSLDGRMWRAEANLAGFPSGFGEPEVVIQGDIFEASHTYRVKGLDKYLTLVEAQGRSGGKGRRYYRAYFADSLDGEWSALAATGDKPFAGNVNVTVPESRWTDSFSHGELIRNGYDERLEVDSDNLRLLFQGLADEDWGSSYGRLGWRLGLLELVQE
;
A
#
# COMPACT_ATOMS: atom_id res chain seq x y z
N GLN A 1 -1.42 14.39 -19.90
CA GLN A 1 -2.81 13.98 -20.17
C GLN A 1 -3.13 12.83 -19.23
N TRP A 2 -4.29 12.82 -18.58
CA TRP A 2 -4.71 11.67 -17.78
C TRP A 2 -5.31 10.63 -18.70
N HIS A 3 -4.99 9.36 -18.45
CA HIS A 3 -5.52 8.23 -19.20
C HIS A 3 -6.26 7.31 -18.23
N LEU A 4 -7.44 6.82 -18.66
CA LEU A 4 -8.16 5.79 -17.94
C LEU A 4 -7.64 4.44 -18.41
N LEU A 5 -7.32 3.55 -17.47
CA LEU A 5 -7.05 2.15 -17.77
C LEU A 5 -8.40 1.41 -17.82
N ASP A 6 -8.75 0.87 -18.98
CA ASP A 6 -10.03 0.16 -19.19
C ASP A 6 -9.95 -1.30 -18.67
N LEU A 7 -9.77 -1.44 -17.36
CA LEU A 7 -9.55 -2.74 -16.71
C LEU A 7 -10.87 -3.39 -16.29
N SER A 8 -11.76 -2.61 -15.68
CA SER A 8 -13.08 -3.06 -15.22
C SER A 8 -14.02 -1.87 -14.99
N MET A 9 -15.32 -2.11 -15.17
CA MET A 9 -16.40 -1.20 -14.77
C MET A 9 -16.92 -1.49 -13.34
N GLY A 10 -16.42 -2.54 -12.70
CA GLY A 10 -16.71 -2.89 -11.31
C GLY A 10 -15.93 -2.04 -10.31
N TYR A 11 -16.10 -2.34 -9.02
CA TYR A 11 -15.38 -1.63 -7.96
C TYR A 11 -13.88 -1.94 -8.04
N HIS A 12 -13.03 -0.92 -8.03
CA HIS A 12 -11.58 -1.06 -7.98
C HIS A 12 -10.92 0.08 -7.19
N GLY A 13 -9.74 -0.17 -6.64
CA GLY A 13 -8.98 0.85 -5.89
C GLY A 13 -7.62 0.35 -5.40
N ALA A 14 -6.91 1.22 -4.66
CA ALA A 14 -5.63 0.93 -4.01
C ALA A 14 -4.59 0.24 -4.93
N PRO A 15 -4.15 0.90 -6.01
CA PRO A 15 -3.19 0.31 -6.94
C PRO A 15 -1.74 0.39 -6.45
N GLN A 16 -0.95 -0.63 -6.79
CA GLN A 16 0.50 -0.66 -6.69
C GLN A 16 1.08 -1.08 -8.03
N VAL A 17 2.09 -0.36 -8.54
CA VAL A 17 2.74 -0.67 -9.82
C VAL A 17 4.21 -1.06 -9.63
N PHE A 18 4.73 -2.08 -10.30
CA PHE A 18 6.17 -2.37 -10.36
C PHE A 18 6.53 -3.16 -11.61
N TYR A 19 7.78 -3.12 -12.02
CA TYR A 19 8.30 -3.94 -13.10
C TYR A 19 8.79 -5.27 -12.53
N PHE A 20 8.16 -6.37 -12.91
CA PHE A 20 8.61 -7.69 -12.53
C PHE A 20 9.67 -8.18 -13.52
N THR A 21 10.93 -8.11 -13.09
CA THR A 21 12.08 -8.38 -13.97
C THR A 21 12.07 -9.79 -14.58
N PRO A 22 11.67 -10.88 -13.88
CA PRO A 22 11.68 -12.22 -14.46
C PRO A 22 10.73 -12.38 -15.66
N HIS A 23 9.59 -11.66 -15.66
CA HIS A 23 8.64 -11.69 -16.78
C HIS A 23 8.84 -10.56 -17.78
N ARG A 24 9.69 -9.59 -17.45
CA ARG A 24 9.93 -8.38 -18.24
C ARG A 24 8.66 -7.55 -18.48
N LYS A 25 7.78 -7.49 -17.48
CA LYS A 25 6.48 -6.81 -17.55
C LYS A 25 6.26 -5.91 -16.36
N TRP A 26 5.54 -4.82 -16.58
CA TRP A 26 4.91 -4.07 -15.52
C TRP A 26 3.71 -4.85 -14.99
N TYR A 27 3.57 -4.85 -13.67
CA TYR A 27 2.45 -5.36 -12.91
C TYR A 27 1.75 -4.20 -12.23
N LEU A 28 0.43 -4.21 -12.28
CA LEU A 28 -0.45 -3.35 -11.50
C LEU A 28 -1.26 -4.27 -10.59
N ILE A 29 -0.96 -4.24 -9.29
CA ILE A 29 -1.70 -4.94 -8.24
C ILE A 29 -2.78 -3.98 -7.73
N TYR A 30 -4.00 -4.45 -7.50
CA TYR A 30 -5.10 -3.64 -6.99
C TYR A 30 -6.20 -4.52 -6.42
N GLN A 31 -7.10 -3.93 -5.64
CA GLN A 31 -8.32 -4.61 -5.22
C GLN A 31 -9.43 -4.41 -6.25
N LEU A 32 -10.19 -5.46 -6.54
CA LEU A 32 -11.25 -5.44 -7.55
C LEU A 32 -12.43 -6.33 -7.14
N GLU A 33 -13.64 -5.91 -7.46
CA GLU A 33 -14.82 -6.75 -7.61
C GLU A 33 -15.44 -6.51 -9.00
N ASP A 34 -15.64 -7.59 -9.78
CA ASP A 34 -16.25 -7.53 -11.11
C ASP A 34 -17.20 -8.71 -11.33
N SER A 35 -18.47 -8.50 -10.97
CA SER A 35 -19.52 -9.52 -11.12
C SER A 35 -19.80 -9.91 -12.58
N SER A 36 -19.53 -9.02 -13.54
CA SER A 36 -19.70 -9.33 -14.97
C SER A 36 -18.70 -10.37 -15.47
N ARG A 37 -17.58 -10.54 -14.75
CA ARG A 37 -16.54 -11.53 -15.02
C ARG A 37 -16.43 -12.62 -13.95
N GLY A 38 -17.35 -12.63 -12.97
CA GLY A 38 -17.33 -13.59 -11.86
C GLY A 38 -16.17 -13.40 -10.88
N ILE A 39 -15.56 -12.20 -10.85
CA ILE A 39 -14.47 -11.87 -9.93
C ILE A 39 -15.07 -11.34 -8.62
N SER A 40 -14.91 -12.11 -7.55
CA SER A 40 -15.27 -11.66 -6.20
C SER A 40 -14.22 -10.69 -5.66
N PHE A 41 -14.64 -9.84 -4.71
CA PHE A 41 -13.74 -8.85 -4.10
C PHE A 41 -12.44 -9.47 -3.55
N GLY A 42 -11.30 -9.01 -4.06
CA GLY A 42 -9.99 -9.46 -3.62
C GLY A 42 -8.83 -8.88 -4.43
N PRO A 43 -7.61 -9.41 -4.22
CA PRO A 43 -6.42 -8.97 -4.92
C PRO A 43 -6.46 -9.42 -6.38
N CYS A 44 -6.25 -8.49 -7.30
CA CYS A 44 -6.10 -8.74 -8.73
C CYS A 44 -4.81 -8.13 -9.24
N TYR A 45 -4.37 -8.59 -10.41
CA TYR A 45 -3.31 -7.98 -11.17
C TYR A 45 -3.65 -7.79 -12.64
N SER A 46 -3.05 -6.79 -13.25
CA SER A 46 -2.96 -6.58 -14.69
C SER A 46 -1.50 -6.38 -15.08
N THR A 47 -1.17 -6.65 -16.33
CA THR A 47 0.20 -6.52 -16.84
C THR A 47 0.29 -5.74 -18.13
N THR A 48 1.44 -5.10 -18.37
CA THR A 48 1.83 -4.54 -19.67
C THR A 48 3.33 -4.66 -19.89
N GLU A 49 3.77 -4.63 -21.15
CA GLU A 49 5.18 -4.48 -21.52
C GLU A 49 5.61 -3.00 -21.60
N ASP A 50 4.67 -2.06 -21.78
CA ASP A 50 4.93 -0.62 -21.86
C ASP A 50 3.98 0.18 -20.96
N ILE A 51 4.53 0.71 -19.87
CA ILE A 51 3.79 1.55 -18.92
C ILE A 51 3.27 2.85 -19.54
N ASN A 52 3.86 3.30 -20.65
CA ASN A 52 3.43 4.52 -21.35
C ASN A 52 2.22 4.29 -22.26
N ASP A 53 1.86 3.04 -22.55
CA ASP A 53 0.68 2.69 -23.33
C ASP A 53 -0.48 2.25 -22.41
N PRO A 54 -1.39 3.17 -22.03
CA PRO A 54 -2.51 2.84 -21.14
C PRO A 54 -3.49 1.83 -21.74
N ALA A 55 -3.51 1.64 -23.06
CA ALA A 55 -4.41 0.70 -23.72
C ALA A 55 -3.87 -0.74 -23.76
N SER A 56 -2.59 -0.93 -23.41
CA SER A 56 -1.90 -2.22 -23.49
C SER A 56 -2.07 -3.10 -22.23
N TRP A 57 -2.66 -2.57 -21.17
CA TRP A 57 -2.85 -3.30 -19.92
C TRP A 57 -3.82 -4.48 -20.10
N SER A 58 -3.42 -5.66 -19.64
CA SER A 58 -4.28 -6.84 -19.65
C SER A 58 -5.51 -6.67 -18.77
N LEU A 59 -6.56 -7.43 -19.05
CA LEU A 59 -7.70 -7.53 -18.14
C LEU A 59 -7.27 -8.12 -16.77
N PRO A 60 -7.98 -7.78 -15.68
CA PRO A 60 -7.71 -8.28 -14.33
C PRO A 60 -7.70 -9.79 -14.26
N THR A 61 -6.71 -10.32 -13.55
CA THR A 61 -6.65 -11.71 -13.11
C THR A 61 -6.54 -11.75 -11.58
N PRO A 62 -7.37 -12.53 -10.86
CA PRO A 62 -7.25 -12.67 -9.42
C PRO A 62 -5.92 -13.32 -9.00
N LEU A 63 -5.31 -12.81 -7.93
CA LEU A 63 -4.15 -13.47 -7.27
C LEU A 63 -4.58 -14.68 -6.42
N TYR A 64 -5.85 -14.70 -6.00
CA TYR A 64 -6.47 -15.80 -5.28
C TYR A 64 -7.71 -16.29 -6.02
N ALA A 65 -7.87 -17.61 -6.14
CA ALA A 65 -9.10 -18.21 -6.66
C ALA A 65 -10.30 -17.99 -5.71
N LYS A 66 -10.03 -17.99 -4.41
CA LYS A 66 -11.00 -17.73 -3.34
C LYS A 66 -10.29 -17.04 -2.18
N LYS A 67 -11.00 -16.15 -1.50
CA LYS A 67 -10.58 -15.60 -0.21
C LYS A 67 -10.29 -16.73 0.80
N PRO A 68 -9.12 -16.74 1.45
CA PRO A 68 -8.82 -17.65 2.55
C PRO A 68 -9.85 -17.58 3.69
N ASP A 69 -10.22 -18.72 4.24
CA ASP A 69 -11.35 -18.83 5.19
C ASP A 69 -11.05 -18.19 6.57
N ASN A 70 -9.77 -18.00 6.90
CA ASN A 70 -9.32 -17.33 8.13
C ASN A 70 -9.52 -15.79 8.09
N LEU A 71 -9.82 -15.21 6.92
CA LEU A 71 -9.95 -13.76 6.74
C LEU A 71 -11.39 -13.28 6.79
N LYS A 72 -11.69 -12.34 7.70
CA LYS A 72 -12.98 -11.61 7.72
C LYS A 72 -13.00 -10.42 6.78
N GLY A 73 -11.88 -9.70 6.66
CA GLY A 73 -11.66 -8.56 5.76
C GLY A 73 -10.25 -8.65 5.16
N TRP A 74 -10.05 -8.04 4.00
CA TRP A 74 -8.75 -7.94 3.34
C TRP A 74 -8.77 -6.80 2.30
N LEU A 75 -7.81 -5.90 2.36
CA LEU A 75 -7.76 -4.70 1.54
C LEU A 75 -6.32 -4.20 1.46
N ASP A 76 -6.06 -3.34 0.48
CA ASP A 76 -4.79 -2.64 0.29
C ASP A 76 -3.62 -3.63 0.12
N PHE A 77 -3.69 -4.35 -0.99
CA PHE A 77 -2.78 -5.43 -1.35
C PHE A 77 -1.45 -4.89 -1.87
N TRP A 78 -0.34 -5.38 -1.31
CA TRP A 78 1.01 -4.90 -1.59
C TRP A 78 1.97 -6.06 -1.80
N VAL A 79 2.49 -6.22 -3.02
CA VAL A 79 3.46 -7.26 -3.37
C VAL A 79 4.87 -6.72 -3.27
N ILE A 80 5.78 -7.44 -2.63
CA ILE A 80 7.23 -7.21 -2.66
C ILE A 80 7.94 -8.56 -2.76
N CYS A 81 9.05 -8.61 -3.51
CA CYS A 81 9.83 -9.83 -3.71
C CYS A 81 11.23 -9.69 -3.11
N ASP A 82 11.70 -10.77 -2.49
CA ASP A 82 13.11 -11.00 -2.24
C ASP A 82 13.68 -11.91 -3.35
N GLU A 83 14.82 -12.57 -3.10
CA GLU A 83 15.48 -13.43 -4.07
C GLU A 83 14.72 -14.73 -4.41
N GLU A 84 13.83 -15.21 -3.54
CA GLU A 84 13.17 -16.53 -3.69
C GLU A 84 11.65 -16.48 -3.55
N ILE A 85 11.11 -15.48 -2.87
CA ILE A 85 9.71 -15.41 -2.44
C ILE A 85 9.08 -14.09 -2.90
N ALA A 86 7.85 -14.21 -3.42
CA ALA A 86 6.93 -13.09 -3.53
C ALA A 86 6.04 -13.02 -2.29
N HIS A 87 6.04 -11.88 -1.63
CA HIS A 87 5.26 -11.62 -0.42
C HIS A 87 4.07 -10.72 -0.77
N LEU A 88 2.87 -11.12 -0.38
CA LEU A 88 1.66 -10.30 -0.48
C LEU A 88 1.26 -9.83 0.91
N PHE A 89 1.46 -8.56 1.18
CA PHE A 89 0.97 -7.89 2.39
C PHE A 89 -0.41 -7.28 2.17
N PHE A 90 -1.22 -7.24 3.22
CA PHE A 90 -2.54 -6.58 3.20
C PHE A 90 -3.03 -6.32 4.62
N THR A 91 -4.12 -5.58 4.75
CA THR A 91 -4.76 -5.26 6.03
C THR A 91 -6.21 -5.70 6.08
N SER A 92 -6.81 -5.78 7.27
CA SER A 92 -8.14 -6.38 7.47
C SER A 92 -9.13 -5.55 8.26
N LEU A 93 -8.83 -4.27 8.53
CA LEU A 93 -9.64 -3.34 9.34
C LEU A 93 -9.97 -3.85 10.76
N ASP A 94 -9.22 -4.81 11.28
CA ASP A 94 -9.37 -5.36 12.64
C ASP A 94 -8.08 -5.24 13.46
N GLY A 95 -7.22 -4.27 13.12
CA GLY A 95 -5.97 -4.01 13.82
C GLY A 95 -4.83 -4.94 13.40
N ARG A 96 -4.94 -5.63 12.25
CA ARG A 96 -3.95 -6.59 11.77
C ARG A 96 -3.45 -6.25 10.37
N MET A 97 -2.15 -6.47 10.21
CA MET A 97 -1.46 -6.59 8.94
C MET A 97 -1.09 -8.05 8.73
N TRP A 98 -1.36 -8.54 7.53
CA TRP A 98 -1.18 -9.94 7.14
C TRP A 98 -0.14 -10.05 6.05
N ARG A 99 0.38 -11.26 5.89
CA ARG A 99 1.32 -11.63 4.83
C ARG A 99 0.99 -13.02 4.32
N ALA A 100 1.05 -13.19 3.01
CA ALA A 100 1.07 -14.49 2.35
C ALA A 100 2.29 -14.59 1.44
N GLU A 101 2.71 -15.82 1.14
CA GLU A 101 3.92 -16.08 0.35
C GLU A 101 3.60 -16.96 -0.85
N ALA A 102 4.32 -16.72 -1.94
CA ALA A 102 4.43 -17.60 -3.09
C ALA A 102 5.89 -17.75 -3.48
N ASN A 103 6.29 -18.91 -4.02
CA ASN A 103 7.61 -19.01 -4.64
C ASN A 103 7.71 -18.04 -5.82
N LEU A 104 8.82 -17.30 -5.91
CA LEU A 104 9.02 -16.27 -6.93
C LEU A 104 8.94 -16.84 -8.36
N ALA A 105 9.42 -18.06 -8.58
CA ALA A 105 9.32 -18.72 -9.89
C ALA A 105 7.88 -19.08 -10.29
N GLY A 106 6.95 -19.11 -9.31
CA GLY A 106 5.52 -19.33 -9.53
C GLY A 106 4.68 -18.05 -9.55
N PHE A 107 5.25 -16.89 -9.21
CA PHE A 107 4.57 -15.60 -9.24
C PHE A 107 3.96 -15.36 -10.64
N PRO A 108 2.72 -14.82 -10.77
CA PRO A 108 1.85 -14.24 -9.74
C PRO A 108 0.91 -15.25 -9.04
N SER A 109 1.14 -16.55 -9.20
CA SER A 109 0.29 -17.60 -8.62
C SER A 109 0.91 -18.22 -7.37
N GLY A 110 0.09 -18.97 -6.63
CA GLY A 110 0.59 -19.87 -5.59
C GLY A 110 0.75 -19.23 -4.21
N PHE A 111 0.10 -18.09 -3.97
CA PHE A 111 0.05 -17.51 -2.62
C PHE A 111 -0.65 -18.45 -1.65
N GLY A 112 0.02 -18.76 -0.53
CA GLY A 112 -0.47 -19.65 0.51
C GLY A 112 -1.51 -19.05 1.44
N GLU A 113 -1.75 -19.75 2.55
CA GLU A 113 -2.57 -19.26 3.66
C GLU A 113 -1.88 -18.07 4.34
N PRO A 114 -2.55 -16.91 4.51
CA PRO A 114 -1.94 -15.75 5.13
C PRO A 114 -1.82 -15.87 6.65
N GLU A 115 -0.79 -15.23 7.20
CA GLU A 115 -0.55 -15.10 8.63
C GLU A 115 -0.51 -13.64 9.09
N VAL A 116 -0.75 -13.40 10.38
CA VAL A 116 -0.66 -12.07 10.98
C VAL A 116 0.80 -11.76 11.28
N VAL A 117 1.31 -10.65 10.74
CA VAL A 117 2.70 -10.21 10.94
C VAL A 117 2.82 -8.99 11.84
N ILE A 118 1.78 -8.16 11.91
CA ILE A 118 1.71 -7.04 12.87
C ILE A 118 0.29 -6.93 13.40
N GLN A 119 0.15 -6.75 14.72
CA GLN A 119 -1.12 -6.43 15.36
C GLN A 119 -1.00 -5.20 16.27
N GLY A 120 -1.93 -4.25 16.18
CA GLY A 120 -1.95 -3.06 17.02
C GLY A 120 -2.97 -2.01 16.55
N ASP A 121 -2.67 -0.73 16.82
CA ASP A 121 -3.38 0.41 16.20
C ASP A 121 -3.02 0.50 14.70
N ILE A 122 -3.59 -0.42 13.92
CA ILE A 122 -3.46 -0.53 12.47
C ILE A 122 -4.86 -0.35 11.89
N PHE A 123 -4.97 0.51 10.89
CA PHE A 123 -6.21 0.69 10.15
C PHE A 123 -6.12 -0.01 8.80
N GLU A 124 -5.38 0.56 7.83
CA GLU A 124 -5.24 0.03 6.47
C GLU A 124 -3.93 0.47 5.78
N ALA A 125 -3.82 0.32 4.45
CA ALA A 125 -2.76 0.90 3.61
C ALA A 125 -1.31 0.55 4.00
N SER A 126 -1.00 -0.74 4.18
CA SER A 126 0.38 -1.19 4.42
C SER A 126 1.24 -1.13 3.17
N HIS A 127 2.43 -0.51 3.26
CA HIS A 127 3.41 -0.39 2.17
C HIS A 127 4.80 -0.80 2.68
N THR A 128 5.37 -1.86 2.10
CA THR A 128 6.63 -2.47 2.53
C THR A 128 7.74 -2.29 1.48
N TYR A 129 8.93 -1.93 1.90
CA TYR A 129 10.05 -1.53 1.04
C TYR A 129 11.37 -2.14 1.51
N ARG A 130 12.26 -2.44 0.56
CA ARG A 130 13.69 -2.65 0.86
C ARG A 130 14.37 -1.31 1.08
N VAL A 131 15.25 -1.20 2.07
CA VAL A 131 15.97 0.06 2.33
C VAL A 131 17.33 0.03 1.65
N LYS A 132 17.58 1.01 0.78
CA LYS A 132 18.85 1.13 0.04
C LYS A 132 20.04 1.15 0.98
N GLY A 133 21.04 0.32 0.68
CA GLY A 133 22.29 0.26 1.43
C GLY A 133 22.19 -0.40 2.81
N LEU A 134 21.00 -0.84 3.22
CA LEU A 134 20.77 -1.60 4.45
C LEU A 134 20.21 -2.99 4.11
N ASP A 135 20.58 -3.98 4.90
CA ASP A 135 19.96 -5.31 4.86
C ASP A 135 18.71 -5.32 5.75
N LYS A 136 17.75 -4.45 5.43
CA LYS A 136 16.53 -4.20 6.20
C LYS A 136 15.34 -3.85 5.31
N TYR A 137 14.16 -4.12 5.83
CA TYR A 137 12.88 -3.78 5.24
C TYR A 137 12.12 -2.80 6.12
N LEU A 138 11.56 -1.75 5.52
CA LEU A 138 10.67 -0.77 6.15
C LEU A 138 9.24 -1.09 5.77
N THR A 139 8.31 -1.11 6.73
CA THR A 139 6.88 -1.05 6.41
C THR A 139 6.23 0.17 7.04
N LEU A 140 5.42 0.87 6.23
CA LEU A 140 4.55 1.95 6.67
C LEU A 140 3.12 1.44 6.68
N VAL A 141 2.35 1.73 7.74
CA VAL A 141 0.95 1.30 7.85
C VAL A 141 0.11 2.46 8.37
N GLU A 142 -1.04 2.72 7.73
CA GLU A 142 -1.96 3.76 8.17
C GLU A 142 -2.61 3.36 9.50
N ALA A 143 -2.67 4.34 10.41
CA ALA A 143 -3.41 4.25 11.66
C ALA A 143 -4.45 5.37 11.74
N GLN A 144 -5.42 5.19 12.64
CA GLN A 144 -6.53 6.13 12.81
C GLN A 144 -6.55 6.70 14.23
N GLY A 145 -6.12 7.95 14.35
CA GLY A 145 -6.19 8.67 15.62
C GLY A 145 -7.63 9.06 15.96
N ARG A 146 -7.96 9.05 17.26
CA ARG A 146 -9.21 9.63 17.79
C ARG A 146 -8.95 11.03 18.37
N SER A 147 -8.44 11.96 17.56
CA SER A 147 -8.25 13.34 18.01
C SER A 147 -9.52 14.15 17.74
N GLY A 148 -10.21 14.60 18.80
CA GLY A 148 -11.41 15.43 18.66
C GLY A 148 -12.61 14.72 18.01
N GLY A 149 -12.68 13.39 18.08
CA GLY A 149 -13.75 12.59 17.47
C GLY A 149 -13.64 12.41 15.96
N LYS A 150 -12.59 12.95 15.33
CA LYS A 150 -12.31 12.82 13.90
C LYS A 150 -11.29 11.72 13.68
N GLY A 151 -11.54 10.84 12.71
CA GLY A 151 -10.66 9.72 12.36
C GLY A 151 -9.44 10.17 11.58
N ARG A 152 -8.60 11.02 12.17
CA ARG A 152 -7.39 11.58 11.52
C ARG A 152 -6.41 10.46 11.19
N ARG A 153 -5.85 10.53 9.99
CA ARG A 153 -4.93 9.51 9.46
C ARG A 153 -3.48 9.91 9.68
N TYR A 154 -2.65 8.92 10.02
CA TYR A 154 -1.22 9.07 10.19
C TYR A 154 -0.52 7.74 9.91
N TYR A 155 0.79 7.77 9.69
CA TYR A 155 1.58 6.58 9.41
C TYR A 155 2.33 6.09 10.63
N ARG A 156 2.27 4.78 10.85
CA ARG A 156 3.18 4.04 11.74
C ARG A 156 4.26 3.37 10.89
N ALA A 157 5.45 3.19 11.44
CA ALA A 157 6.58 2.52 10.78
C ALA A 157 7.19 1.41 11.64
N TYR A 158 7.61 0.34 10.97
CA TYR A 158 8.31 -0.82 11.54
C TYR A 158 9.47 -1.25 10.63
N PHE A 159 10.50 -1.85 11.22
CA PHE A 159 11.60 -2.48 10.49
C PHE A 159 11.64 -3.98 10.73
N ALA A 160 12.11 -4.73 9.74
CA ALA A 160 12.47 -6.14 9.87
C ALA A 160 13.79 -6.41 9.14
N ASP A 161 14.48 -7.49 9.53
CA ASP A 161 15.70 -7.97 8.85
C ASP A 161 15.36 -8.78 7.59
N SER A 162 14.20 -9.43 7.56
CA SER A 162 13.66 -10.16 6.41
C SER A 162 12.16 -9.93 6.27
N LEU A 163 11.59 -10.20 5.09
CA LEU A 163 10.15 -10.00 4.82
C LEU A 163 9.26 -10.99 5.59
N ASP A 164 9.79 -12.16 5.93
CA ASP A 164 9.18 -13.21 6.74
C ASP A 164 9.57 -13.14 8.23
N GLY A 165 10.35 -12.12 8.61
CA GLY A 165 10.86 -11.95 9.96
C GLY A 165 9.92 -11.19 10.89
N GLU A 166 10.41 -10.97 12.11
CA GLU A 166 9.72 -10.19 13.13
C GLU A 166 9.81 -8.68 12.87
N TRP A 167 8.67 -8.00 12.95
CA TRP A 167 8.57 -6.55 12.72
C TRP A 167 8.72 -5.76 14.03
N SER A 168 9.78 -4.96 14.10
CA SER A 168 10.09 -4.09 15.25
C SER A 168 9.61 -2.67 15.03
N ALA A 169 8.94 -2.07 16.02
CA ALA A 169 8.44 -0.71 15.94
C ALA A 169 9.57 0.34 15.81
N LEU A 170 9.44 1.25 14.83
CA LEU A 170 10.33 2.40 14.63
C LEU A 170 9.68 3.70 15.10
N ALA A 171 8.51 3.99 14.53
CA ALA A 171 7.71 5.19 14.79
C ALA A 171 6.23 4.77 14.75
N ALA A 172 5.77 4.17 15.84
CA ALA A 172 4.54 3.41 15.88
C ALA A 172 3.57 3.91 16.96
N THR A 173 3.51 5.20 17.26
CA THR A 173 2.49 5.77 18.16
C THR A 173 1.96 7.09 17.61
N GLY A 174 0.82 7.55 18.11
CA GLY A 174 0.28 8.87 17.74
C GLY A 174 1.21 10.03 18.09
N ASP A 175 1.99 9.90 19.16
CA ASP A 175 2.96 10.92 19.62
C ASP A 175 4.32 10.81 18.92
N LYS A 176 4.62 9.66 18.31
CA LYS A 176 5.83 9.42 17.51
C LYS A 176 5.47 8.67 16.22
N PRO A 177 4.73 9.32 15.30
CA PRO A 177 4.38 8.73 14.01
C PRO A 177 5.56 8.78 13.05
N PHE A 178 5.51 8.01 11.97
CA PHE A 178 6.40 8.21 10.82
C PHE A 178 6.07 9.53 10.12
N ALA A 179 4.79 9.72 9.80
CA ALA A 179 4.27 10.97 9.27
C ALA A 179 2.88 11.23 9.87
N GLY A 180 2.70 12.40 10.48
CA GLY A 180 1.44 12.84 11.05
C GLY A 180 1.51 14.29 11.52
N ASN A 181 0.41 14.79 12.09
CA ASN A 181 0.30 16.18 12.54
C ASN A 181 1.34 16.59 13.61
N VAL A 182 2.03 15.63 14.24
CA VAL A 182 3.05 15.88 15.26
C VAL A 182 4.40 16.25 14.64
N ASN A 183 4.71 15.73 13.45
CA ASN A 183 6.03 15.87 12.83
C ASN A 183 6.00 16.35 11.38
N VAL A 184 4.82 16.61 10.81
CA VAL A 184 4.67 17.19 9.46
C VAL A 184 4.38 18.68 9.57
N THR A 185 5.19 19.48 8.88
CA THR A 185 4.93 20.90 8.67
C THR A 185 4.19 21.08 7.34
N VAL A 186 3.07 21.79 7.38
CA VAL A 186 2.28 22.17 6.21
C VAL A 186 2.36 23.68 5.99
N PRO A 187 2.26 24.20 4.75
CA PRO A 187 2.21 25.63 4.48
C PRO A 187 1.06 26.32 5.24
N GLU A 188 1.14 27.65 5.38
CA GLU A 188 0.18 28.46 6.16
C GLU A 188 -1.29 28.18 5.82
N SER A 189 -1.60 27.91 4.55
CA SER A 189 -2.89 27.35 4.13
C SER A 189 -2.92 25.83 4.39
N ARG A 190 -3.20 25.44 5.63
CA ARG A 190 -3.34 24.03 6.04
C ARG A 190 -4.51 23.37 5.31
N TRP A 191 -4.23 22.74 4.18
CA TRP A 191 -5.22 22.02 3.37
C TRP A 191 -5.49 20.60 3.87
N THR A 192 -4.76 20.12 4.88
CA THR A 192 -4.89 18.74 5.37
C THR A 192 -4.57 18.59 6.86
N ASP A 193 -5.30 17.66 7.49
CA ASP A 193 -5.11 17.19 8.87
C ASP A 193 -4.99 15.66 8.93
N SER A 194 -5.06 14.99 7.78
CA SER A 194 -4.99 13.54 7.64
C SER A 194 -3.98 13.19 6.57
N PHE A 195 -2.97 12.41 6.93
CA PHE A 195 -1.97 11.89 6.02
C PHE A 195 -2.31 10.41 5.79
N SER A 196 -3.01 10.13 4.70
CA SER A 196 -3.64 8.82 4.43
C SER A 196 -3.06 8.18 3.16
N HIS A 197 -3.36 6.89 3.00
CA HIS A 197 -3.04 6.00 1.88
C HIS A 197 -2.20 6.62 0.76
N GLY A 198 -0.95 6.20 0.71
CA GLY A 198 0.11 6.87 -0.02
C GLY A 198 1.35 5.99 -0.08
N GLU A 199 2.26 6.33 -1.00
CA GLU A 199 3.42 5.52 -1.37
C GLU A 199 4.69 6.36 -1.26
N LEU A 200 5.75 5.79 -0.67
CA LEU A 200 7.09 6.36 -0.79
C LEU A 200 7.53 6.36 -2.25
N ILE A 201 8.13 7.46 -2.70
CA ILE A 201 8.76 7.52 -4.01
C ILE A 201 9.98 6.57 -3.99
N ARG A 202 9.89 5.51 -4.78
CA ARG A 202 10.89 4.44 -4.83
C ARG A 202 12.21 4.87 -5.46
N ASN A 203 13.29 4.23 -5.02
CA ASN A 203 14.60 4.24 -5.66
C ASN A 203 14.69 3.08 -6.67
N GLY A 204 14.08 3.29 -7.84
CA GLY A 204 13.89 2.23 -8.83
C GLY A 204 12.42 1.85 -8.95
N TYR A 205 12.14 0.75 -9.63
CA TYR A 205 10.78 0.38 -10.00
C TYR A 205 10.56 -1.13 -10.10
N ASP A 206 11.54 -1.94 -9.73
CA ASP A 206 11.44 -3.40 -9.81
C ASP A 206 10.64 -4.00 -8.64
N GLU A 207 10.49 -5.32 -8.64
CA GLU A 207 9.76 -6.08 -7.62
C GLU A 207 10.35 -6.02 -6.20
N ARG A 208 11.54 -5.43 -6.02
CA ARG A 208 12.19 -5.29 -4.71
C ARG A 208 11.77 -4.04 -3.96
N LEU A 209 11.12 -3.10 -4.66
CA LEU A 209 10.56 -1.86 -4.11
C LEU A 209 11.53 -1.11 -3.19
N GLU A 210 12.74 -0.89 -3.68
CA GLU A 210 13.75 -0.19 -2.89
C GLU A 210 13.37 1.29 -2.66
N VAL A 211 13.67 1.81 -1.48
CA VAL A 211 13.58 3.25 -1.13
C VAL A 211 14.91 3.76 -0.57
N ASP A 212 15.18 5.04 -0.78
CA ASP A 212 16.37 5.72 -0.24
C ASP A 212 16.01 6.45 1.05
N SER A 213 16.53 5.98 2.19
CA SER A 213 16.23 6.56 3.50
C SER A 213 16.74 8.00 3.66
N ASP A 214 17.74 8.39 2.88
CA ASP A 214 18.32 9.73 2.95
C ASP A 214 17.52 10.75 2.10
N ASN A 215 16.63 10.27 1.23
CA ASN A 215 15.84 11.08 0.30
C ASN A 215 14.38 10.64 0.24
N LEU A 216 13.77 10.45 1.41
CA LEU A 216 12.39 10.02 1.53
C LEU A 216 11.43 11.12 1.03
N ARG A 217 10.54 10.72 0.12
CA ARG A 217 9.40 11.51 -0.32
C ARG A 217 8.16 10.63 -0.30
N LEU A 218 7.06 11.12 0.28
CA LEU A 218 5.82 10.37 0.44
C LEU A 218 4.71 11.07 -0.35
N LEU A 219 4.22 10.44 -1.42
CA LEU A 219 2.98 10.84 -2.08
C LEU A 219 1.82 10.32 -1.23
N PHE A 220 0.88 11.17 -0.84
CA PHE A 220 -0.20 10.79 0.07
C PHE A 220 -1.52 11.44 -0.33
N GLN A 221 -2.65 10.86 0.11
CA GLN A 221 -3.95 11.53 0.03
C GLN A 221 -4.25 12.27 1.35
N GLY A 222 -4.65 13.53 1.22
CA GLY A 222 -4.92 14.43 2.32
C GLY A 222 -6.36 14.94 2.35
N LEU A 223 -6.86 15.18 3.55
CA LEU A 223 -8.17 15.79 3.82
C LEU A 223 -8.09 16.74 5.02
N ALA A 224 -8.69 17.92 4.89
CA ALA A 224 -8.79 18.88 6.00
C ALA A 224 -9.86 18.47 7.01
N ASP A 225 -9.66 18.89 8.26
CA ASP A 225 -10.58 18.60 9.34
C ASP A 225 -12.00 19.19 9.16
N GLU A 226 -12.13 20.23 8.34
CA GLU A 226 -13.39 20.91 8.02
C GLU A 226 -14.16 20.24 6.88
N ASP A 227 -13.50 19.42 6.07
CA ASP A 227 -14.09 18.71 4.94
C ASP A 227 -14.76 17.38 5.36
N TRP A 228 -14.68 17.02 6.65
CA TRP A 228 -15.42 15.88 7.20
C TRP A 228 -16.91 16.21 7.32
N GLY A 229 -17.77 15.35 6.77
CA GLY A 229 -19.23 15.52 6.92
C GLY A 229 -20.08 14.83 5.85
N SER A 230 -19.49 14.43 4.73
CA SER A 230 -20.14 13.54 3.75
C SER A 230 -19.90 12.06 4.07
N SER A 231 -20.58 11.16 3.35
CA SER A 231 -20.19 9.75 3.34
C SER A 231 -18.73 9.60 2.86
N TYR A 232 -18.02 8.58 3.37
CA TYR A 232 -16.57 8.42 3.15
C TYR A 232 -16.17 8.47 1.67
N GLY A 233 -16.91 7.76 0.80
CA GLY A 233 -16.65 7.73 -0.64
C GLY A 233 -16.94 9.03 -1.40
N ARG A 234 -17.37 10.10 -0.72
CA ARG A 234 -17.59 11.44 -1.30
C ARG A 234 -16.65 12.51 -0.74
N LEU A 235 -15.76 12.14 0.17
CA LEU A 235 -14.78 13.07 0.73
C LEU A 235 -13.84 13.54 -0.38
N GLY A 236 -13.54 14.84 -0.39
CA GLY A 236 -12.72 15.49 -1.41
C GLY A 236 -11.22 15.29 -1.22
N TRP A 237 -10.76 14.04 -1.10
CA TRP A 237 -9.35 13.70 -0.97
C TRP A 237 -8.50 14.30 -2.09
N ARG A 238 -7.33 14.83 -1.75
CA ARG A 238 -6.37 15.40 -2.71
C ARG A 238 -4.98 14.84 -2.49
N LEU A 239 -4.19 14.75 -3.55
CA LEU A 239 -2.80 14.29 -3.44
C LEU A 239 -1.87 15.41 -2.98
N GLY A 240 -0.97 15.08 -2.07
CA GLY A 240 0.13 15.92 -1.61
C GLY A 240 1.45 15.15 -1.62
N LEU A 241 2.56 15.87 -1.51
CA LEU A 241 3.91 15.30 -1.39
C LEU A 241 4.55 15.79 -0.09
N LEU A 242 5.01 14.86 0.74
CA LEU A 242 5.89 15.17 1.87
C LEU A 242 7.33 14.91 1.44
N GLU A 243 8.24 15.77 1.89
CA GLU A 243 9.68 15.62 1.70
C GLU A 243 10.35 15.62 3.07
N LEU A 244 11.33 14.73 3.25
CA LEU A 244 12.13 14.71 4.47
C LEU A 244 12.93 16.00 4.61
N VAL A 245 12.76 16.70 5.73
CA VAL A 245 13.60 17.85 6.08
C VAL A 245 14.80 17.31 6.85
N GLN A 246 16.00 17.44 6.28
CA GLN A 246 17.25 17.16 6.99
C GLN A 246 17.60 18.37 7.85
N GLU A 247 17.80 18.15 9.16
CA GLU A 247 18.34 19.15 10.09
C GLU A 247 19.88 19.18 10.06
#